data_AF-A0A4Q1ILN2-F1
#
_entry.id   AF-A0A4Q1ILN2-F1
#
_cell.length_a   1.000
_cell.length_b   1.000
_cell.length_c   1.000
_cell.angle_alpha   90.00
_cell.angle_beta   90.00
_cell.angle_gamma   90.00
#
_symmetry.space_group_name_H-M   'P 1'
#
loop_
_entity.id
_entity.type
_entity.pdbx_description
1 polymer ?
#
loop_
_entity_poly.entity_id
_entity_poly.type
_entity_poly.pdbx_seq_one_letter_code
_entity_poly.pdbx_strand_id
1 'polypeptide(L)'
;MTKMQNSVMYLFVTFALFIFLTSCKSVNPYVKYNYFNGATFINDTLNISTELFGDIKYHPIKRKEIKMKIRGIKELKCKDLLVYGTTYISPYYDLLLFYNTQNKQITDSVKTTVLLKDTLKNRILIKKSLDNKNVFLYLKSVKTQKTNVPLILDAENIISNVRFDTLAKSQLTYANIFNEHKDIDNYLLVKNKFETAPIKSTDRSDWDKFQYLATVLSHDASNKELKALLDDFEVKRRAYFQPKIDSLMAIEEGITLGESAVIQKLKELSKNEQIFMLNENHWYPNHRILATKLLAPLKENGYTYLAIEALSQGQDSLLISDKNTKIEGAKNYPTKNTGYYTREPYFGNYIREALRLGYKLIGYEYEGVGDREVVQANNIKKILDNDSNAKIVVYAGLDHIYEDSSGRGRRMASYFKEFTGINPLTVDQTHLFGNAKSELALFNIDLFEGDKKLNTNVDYLLINDINSSLDAVFDEETMADFSIVEKELNTYLNEEILVSVFYKEEYAKYKSASVPILNKIINITSKQIDLRLPIGEYYLKIRDVNDNTILLKEIIVDNLQ
;
A
#
# COMPACT_ATOMS: atom_id res chain seq x y z
N MET A 1 0.51 7.40 63.31
CA MET A 1 -0.94 7.44 62.99
C MET A 1 -1.11 8.58 62.00
N THR A 2 -1.50 8.45 60.74
CA THR A 2 -2.04 7.33 59.94
C THR A 2 -1.76 7.72 58.48
N LYS A 3 -1.19 6.80 57.69
CA LYS A 3 -0.96 6.94 56.24
C LYS A 3 -2.30 6.95 55.49
N MET A 4 -2.40 7.71 54.40
CA MET A 4 -2.91 7.17 53.14
C MET A 4 -2.47 8.03 51.95
N GLN A 5 -1.63 7.43 51.12
CA GLN A 5 -1.23 7.89 49.79
C GLN A 5 -2.40 7.75 48.83
N ASN A 6 -2.58 8.70 47.91
CA ASN A 6 -3.30 8.48 46.66
C ASN A 6 -2.49 9.09 45.51
N SER A 7 -1.70 8.23 44.87
CA SER A 7 -1.20 8.42 43.51
C SER A 7 -2.14 7.64 42.58
N VAL A 8 -2.92 8.34 41.77
CA VAL A 8 -3.71 7.70 40.71
C VAL A 8 -2.96 7.86 39.40
N MET A 9 -2.45 6.73 38.95
CA MET A 9 -1.75 6.49 37.69
C MET A 9 -2.78 6.45 36.55
N TYR A 10 -2.61 7.32 35.54
CA TYR A 10 -3.39 7.26 34.30
C TYR A 10 -3.01 6.02 33.50
N LEU A 11 -3.83 4.98 33.60
CA LEU A 11 -3.79 3.82 32.71
C LEU A 11 -4.95 3.99 31.71
N PHE A 12 -4.68 4.59 30.55
CA PHE A 12 -5.61 4.56 29.42
C PHE A 12 -5.62 3.16 28.82
N VAL A 13 -6.40 2.26 29.43
CA VAL A 13 -6.89 1.05 28.77
C VAL A 13 -8.08 1.50 27.94
N THR A 14 -7.86 1.76 26.66
CA THR A 14 -8.94 1.90 25.68
C THR A 14 -9.60 0.54 25.50
N PHE A 15 -10.61 0.29 26.34
CA PHE A 15 -11.60 -0.76 26.13
C PHE A 15 -12.45 -0.34 24.92
N ALA A 16 -11.97 -0.65 23.71
CA ALA A 16 -12.76 -0.48 22.50
C ALA A 16 -13.90 -1.50 22.55
N LEU A 17 -15.06 -0.99 22.97
CA LEU A 17 -16.35 -1.65 22.93
C LEU A 17 -16.62 -2.05 21.47
N PHE A 18 -16.51 -3.35 21.18
CA PHE A 18 -16.97 -3.95 19.92
C PHE A 18 -18.48 -3.71 19.78
N ILE A 19 -18.88 -2.68 19.05
CA ILE A 19 -20.28 -2.45 18.72
C ILE A 19 -20.65 -3.43 17.61
N PHE A 20 -21.52 -4.36 17.99
CA PHE A 20 -22.20 -5.30 17.12
C PHE A 20 -22.97 -4.58 16.01
N LEU A 21 -22.42 -4.58 14.80
CA LEU A 21 -23.25 -4.48 13.60
C LEU A 21 -23.83 -5.85 13.27
N THR A 22 -25.12 -5.85 12.94
CA THR A 22 -25.97 -7.02 12.75
C THR A 22 -25.57 -7.81 11.50
N SER A 23 -24.48 -8.56 11.59
CA SER A 23 -24.16 -9.66 10.69
C SER A 23 -23.91 -10.91 11.56
N CYS A 24 -24.07 -12.09 10.98
CA CYS A 24 -24.11 -13.39 11.67
C CYS A 24 -23.09 -13.49 12.84
N LYS A 25 -23.54 -13.42 14.11
CA LYS A 25 -22.66 -13.71 15.25
C LYS A 25 -21.99 -15.05 15.02
N SER A 26 -20.66 -15.06 14.87
CA SER A 26 -19.88 -16.28 14.76
C SER A 26 -20.27 -17.22 15.91
N VAL A 27 -20.48 -18.51 15.58
CA VAL A 27 -20.92 -19.50 16.56
C VAL A 27 -19.77 -19.94 17.47
N ASN A 28 -18.52 -19.77 17.02
CA ASN A 28 -17.32 -20.07 17.79
C ASN A 28 -16.62 -18.75 18.20
N PRO A 29 -16.34 -18.53 19.50
CA PRO A 29 -15.74 -17.29 20.00
C PRO A 29 -14.31 -17.04 19.52
N TYR A 30 -13.63 -18.07 18.99
CA TYR A 30 -12.25 -17.96 18.52
C TYR A 30 -12.10 -17.50 17.07
N VAL A 31 -13.21 -17.43 16.31
CA VAL A 31 -13.19 -17.03 14.89
C VAL A 31 -12.66 -15.60 14.70
N LYS A 32 -12.88 -14.71 15.67
CA LYS A 32 -12.34 -13.34 15.65
C LYS A 32 -10.81 -13.26 15.74
N TYR A 33 -10.15 -14.37 16.09
CA TYR A 33 -8.68 -14.48 16.13
C TYR A 33 -8.12 -15.24 14.93
N ASN A 34 -8.96 -15.57 13.95
CA ASN A 34 -8.50 -16.15 12.70
C ASN A 34 -7.77 -15.08 11.88
N TYR A 35 -6.56 -15.40 11.45
CA TYR A 35 -5.77 -14.60 10.53
C TYR A 35 -5.47 -15.42 9.27
N PHE A 36 -5.61 -14.78 8.12
CA PHE A 36 -5.33 -15.38 6.82
C PHE A 36 -4.35 -14.50 6.05
N ASN A 37 -3.26 -15.10 5.57
CA ASN A 37 -2.32 -14.50 4.64
C ASN A 37 -2.18 -15.45 3.44
N GLY A 38 -2.92 -15.18 2.37
CA GLY A 38 -3.06 -16.09 1.24
C GLY A 38 -3.62 -17.45 1.66
N ALA A 39 -2.85 -18.51 1.37
CA ALA A 39 -3.13 -19.90 1.74
C ALA A 39 -2.96 -20.18 3.24
N THR A 40 -2.19 -19.37 3.96
CA THR A 40 -1.84 -19.63 5.35
C THR A 40 -2.96 -19.19 6.30
N PHE A 41 -3.44 -20.12 7.12
CA PHE A 41 -4.38 -19.87 8.22
C PHE A 41 -3.67 -19.95 9.57
N ILE A 42 -3.93 -18.98 10.44
CA ILE A 42 -3.39 -18.92 11.81
C ILE A 42 -4.52 -18.57 12.78
N ASN A 43 -4.60 -19.29 13.90
CA ASN A 43 -5.36 -18.88 15.08
C ASN A 43 -4.43 -18.93 16.30
N ASP A 44 -3.91 -17.77 16.68
CA ASP A 44 -2.89 -17.64 17.72
C ASP A 44 -3.40 -18.07 19.09
N THR A 45 -4.64 -17.69 19.44
CA THR A 45 -5.25 -18.03 20.73
C THR A 45 -5.42 -19.55 20.91
N LEU A 46 -5.69 -20.28 19.83
CA LEU A 46 -5.82 -21.73 19.87
C LEU A 46 -4.49 -22.48 19.68
N ASN A 47 -3.45 -21.75 19.28
CA ASN A 47 -2.16 -22.28 18.85
C ASN A 47 -2.33 -23.31 17.73
N ILE A 48 -3.04 -22.92 16.66
CA ILE A 48 -3.30 -23.76 15.48
C ILE A 48 -2.96 -22.97 14.22
N SER A 49 -2.33 -23.66 13.27
CA SER A 49 -2.12 -23.15 11.92
C SER A 49 -2.32 -24.25 10.89
N THR A 50 -2.59 -23.88 9.64
CA THR A 50 -2.56 -24.82 8.50
C THR A 50 -2.34 -24.07 7.20
N GLU A 51 -1.71 -24.75 6.24
CA GLU A 51 -1.75 -24.33 4.84
C GLU A 51 -3.02 -24.84 4.18
N LEU A 52 -3.68 -23.95 3.44
CA LEU A 52 -4.90 -24.20 2.66
C LEU A 52 -4.59 -23.98 1.17
N PHE A 53 -5.56 -24.19 0.29
CA PHE A 53 -5.38 -23.87 -1.13
C PHE A 53 -5.77 -22.42 -1.42
N GLY A 54 -5.02 -21.76 -2.31
CA GLY A 54 -5.23 -20.36 -2.68
C GLY A 54 -6.53 -20.09 -3.46
N ASP A 55 -7.19 -21.14 -3.95
CA ASP A 55 -8.49 -21.04 -4.63
C ASP A 55 -9.69 -21.09 -3.67
N ILE A 56 -9.45 -21.09 -2.35
CA ILE A 56 -10.50 -21.05 -1.34
C ILE A 56 -10.89 -19.61 -1.03
N LYS A 57 -12.17 -19.28 -1.25
CA LYS A 57 -12.76 -18.03 -0.76
C LYS A 57 -13.40 -18.25 0.60
N TYR A 58 -13.03 -17.45 1.58
CA TYR A 58 -13.54 -17.52 2.96
C TYR A 58 -14.71 -16.57 3.16
N HIS A 59 -15.74 -17.02 3.87
CA HIS A 59 -16.94 -16.20 4.10
C HIS A 59 -17.58 -16.55 5.45
N PRO A 60 -18.28 -15.60 6.10
CA PRO A 60 -19.15 -15.93 7.21
C PRO A 60 -20.30 -16.83 6.72
N ILE A 61 -20.78 -17.73 7.59
CA ILE A 61 -21.89 -18.64 7.30
C ILE A 61 -22.92 -18.63 8.41
N LYS A 62 -24.21 -18.61 8.05
CA LYS A 62 -25.32 -18.61 9.00
C LYS A 62 -25.41 -19.93 9.77
N ARG A 63 -25.74 -19.87 11.07
CA ARG A 63 -25.91 -21.06 11.92
C ARG A 63 -26.86 -22.12 11.32
N LYS A 64 -27.94 -21.70 10.67
CA LYS A 64 -28.91 -22.60 9.99
C LYS A 64 -28.25 -23.37 8.84
N GLU A 65 -27.42 -22.70 8.04
CA GLU A 65 -26.70 -23.30 6.92
C GLU A 65 -25.62 -24.28 7.40
N ILE A 66 -24.89 -23.94 8.47
CA ILE A 66 -23.94 -24.87 9.09
C ILE A 66 -24.66 -26.16 9.50
N LYS A 67 -25.78 -26.06 10.24
CA LYS A 67 -26.59 -27.22 10.66
C LYS A 67 -27.02 -28.09 9.48
N MET A 68 -27.39 -27.47 8.36
CA MET A 68 -27.78 -28.18 7.14
C MET A 68 -26.58 -28.90 6.51
N LYS A 69 -25.41 -28.25 6.41
CA LYS A 69 -24.21 -28.82 5.79
C LYS A 69 -23.64 -30.01 6.58
N ILE A 70 -23.75 -30.00 7.92
CA ILE A 70 -23.26 -31.08 8.80
C ILE A 70 -24.34 -32.09 9.24
N ARG A 71 -25.55 -32.02 8.67
CA ARG A 71 -26.67 -32.90 9.07
C ARG A 71 -26.29 -34.38 8.96
N GLY A 72 -26.44 -35.11 10.06
CA GLY A 72 -26.14 -36.55 10.14
C GLY A 72 -24.69 -36.89 10.51
N ILE A 73 -23.83 -35.88 10.77
CA ILE A 73 -22.45 -36.07 11.24
C ILE A 73 -22.42 -35.73 12.73
N LYS A 74 -22.30 -36.75 13.59
CA LYS A 74 -22.47 -36.60 15.05
C LYS A 74 -21.27 -35.93 15.73
N GLU A 75 -20.11 -36.00 15.09
CA GLU A 75 -18.83 -35.51 15.57
C GLU A 75 -18.71 -33.99 15.47
N LEU A 76 -19.50 -33.35 14.59
CA LEU A 76 -19.41 -31.93 14.30
C LEU A 76 -20.52 -31.14 15.01
N LYS A 77 -20.15 -30.02 15.63
CA LYS A 77 -21.09 -29.09 16.28
C LYS A 77 -20.93 -27.71 15.67
N CYS A 78 -22.03 -26.99 15.46
CA CYS A 78 -21.98 -25.64 14.88
C CYS A 78 -21.10 -24.68 15.68
N LYS A 79 -21.07 -24.81 17.01
CA LYS A 79 -20.27 -23.96 17.90
C LYS A 79 -18.76 -24.21 17.82
N ASP A 80 -18.36 -25.30 17.17
CA ASP A 80 -16.96 -25.69 17.03
C ASP A 80 -16.38 -25.21 15.68
N LEU A 81 -17.21 -24.67 14.76
CA LEU A 81 -16.76 -24.23 13.43
C LEU A 81 -15.81 -23.03 13.54
N LEU A 82 -14.60 -23.16 13.01
CA LEU A 82 -13.61 -22.09 12.94
C LEU A 82 -13.52 -21.44 11.56
N VAL A 83 -13.51 -22.24 10.50
CA VAL A 83 -13.31 -21.72 9.13
C VAL A 83 -14.37 -22.31 8.21
N TYR A 84 -14.97 -21.46 7.40
CA TYR A 84 -15.79 -21.84 6.27
C TYR A 84 -15.25 -21.18 5.01
N GLY A 85 -15.08 -21.99 3.96
CA GLY A 85 -14.69 -21.50 2.65
C GLY A 85 -15.22 -22.38 1.54
N THR A 86 -15.11 -21.89 0.31
CA THR A 86 -15.57 -22.58 -0.89
C THR A 86 -14.53 -22.42 -1.99
N THR A 87 -14.23 -23.48 -2.73
CA THR A 87 -13.37 -23.39 -3.92
C THR A 87 -14.14 -22.86 -5.11
N TYR A 88 -13.46 -22.08 -5.95
CA TYR A 88 -14.01 -21.59 -7.23
C TYR A 88 -13.29 -22.20 -8.45
N ILE A 89 -12.27 -23.02 -8.22
CA ILE A 89 -11.61 -23.86 -9.22
C ILE A 89 -11.88 -25.32 -8.87
N SER A 90 -11.82 -26.20 -9.87
CA SER A 90 -11.97 -27.64 -9.64
C SER A 90 -10.78 -28.17 -8.81
N PRO A 91 -11.00 -29.01 -7.80
CA PRO A 91 -12.29 -29.60 -7.41
C PRO A 91 -13.17 -28.64 -6.59
N TYR A 92 -14.45 -28.56 -6.97
CA TYR A 92 -15.43 -27.70 -6.30
C TYR A 92 -15.96 -28.31 -4.99
N TYR A 93 -15.65 -27.70 -3.84
CA TYR A 93 -16.13 -28.12 -2.53
C TYR A 93 -16.31 -26.97 -1.54
N ASP A 94 -17.14 -27.22 -0.52
CA ASP A 94 -17.16 -26.50 0.74
C ASP A 94 -16.05 -27.06 1.65
N LEU A 95 -15.24 -26.17 2.23
CA LEU A 95 -14.32 -26.46 3.33
C LEU A 95 -14.95 -26.02 4.65
N LEU A 96 -15.01 -26.92 5.62
CA LEU A 96 -15.40 -26.63 7.00
C LEU A 96 -14.34 -27.15 7.96
N LEU A 97 -13.66 -26.25 8.67
CA LEU A 97 -12.67 -26.57 9.70
C LEU A 97 -13.28 -26.34 11.08
N PHE A 98 -13.29 -27.37 11.93
CA PHE A 98 -13.82 -27.28 13.29
C PHE A 98 -12.71 -27.52 14.32
N TYR A 99 -12.86 -26.92 15.49
CA TYR A 99 -11.98 -27.14 16.63
C TYR A 99 -12.76 -27.33 17.92
N ASN A 100 -12.35 -28.33 18.70
CA ASN A 100 -12.79 -28.48 20.08
C ASN A 100 -11.74 -29.14 20.96
N THR A 101 -11.96 -29.05 22.28
CA THR A 101 -11.17 -29.76 23.29
C THR A 101 -11.99 -30.88 23.92
N GLN A 102 -11.33 -31.97 24.34
CA GLN A 102 -11.94 -33.09 25.06
C GLN A 102 -11.39 -33.21 26.48
N ASN A 103 -12.23 -33.64 27.42
CA ASN A 103 -11.87 -33.68 28.85
C ASN A 103 -11.07 -34.92 29.31
N LYS A 104 -10.51 -35.77 28.43
CA LYS A 104 -9.79 -37.00 28.86
C LYS A 104 -8.77 -37.53 27.85
N GLN A 105 -7.68 -38.07 28.43
CA GLN A 105 -6.43 -38.66 27.90
C GLN A 105 -5.52 -37.71 27.09
N ILE A 106 -4.40 -37.37 27.71
CA ILE A 106 -3.23 -36.75 27.08
C ILE A 106 -2.57 -37.83 26.23
N THR A 107 -2.57 -37.64 24.92
CA THR A 107 -1.76 -38.45 24.00
C THR A 107 -0.63 -37.56 23.50
N ASP A 108 0.61 -37.86 23.89
CA ASP A 108 1.80 -37.10 23.51
C ASP A 108 2.14 -37.19 22.00
N SER A 109 1.35 -37.93 21.23
CA SER A 109 1.55 -38.13 19.79
C SER A 109 0.39 -37.58 18.97
N VAL A 110 0.73 -36.97 17.85
CA VAL A 110 -0.25 -36.51 16.86
C VAL A 110 -0.92 -37.73 16.23
N LYS A 111 -2.26 -37.75 16.26
CA LYS A 111 -3.07 -38.82 15.64
C LYS A 111 -4.01 -38.25 14.59
N THR A 112 -3.96 -38.81 13.37
CA THR A 112 -4.89 -38.50 12.28
C THR A 112 -5.83 -39.69 12.05
N THR A 113 -7.12 -39.46 11.87
CA THR A 113 -8.12 -40.50 11.67
C THR A 113 -9.20 -40.04 10.68
N VAL A 114 -9.44 -40.82 9.64
CA VAL A 114 -10.57 -40.61 8.71
C VAL A 114 -11.84 -41.15 9.38
N LEU A 115 -12.80 -40.26 9.63
CA LEU A 115 -14.06 -40.60 10.31
C LEU A 115 -15.21 -40.86 9.33
N LEU A 116 -15.17 -40.24 8.16
CA LEU A 116 -16.12 -40.45 7.08
C LEU A 116 -15.41 -40.33 5.74
N LYS A 117 -15.63 -41.31 4.86
CA LYS A 117 -15.24 -41.25 3.44
C LYS A 117 -16.40 -41.76 2.61
N ASP A 118 -17.21 -40.85 2.08
CA ASP A 118 -18.44 -41.17 1.34
C ASP A 118 -18.23 -40.78 -0.13
N THR A 119 -17.93 -41.78 -0.94
CA THR A 119 -17.64 -41.64 -2.38
C THR A 119 -18.88 -41.36 -3.21
N LEU A 120 -20.07 -41.70 -2.73
CA LEU A 120 -21.33 -41.45 -3.43
C LEU A 120 -21.81 -40.01 -3.24
N LYS A 121 -21.63 -39.47 -2.04
CA LYS A 121 -22.00 -38.09 -1.69
C LYS A 121 -20.83 -37.11 -1.74
N ASN A 122 -19.68 -37.54 -2.27
CA ASN A 122 -18.46 -36.76 -2.45
C ASN A 122 -18.09 -35.91 -1.23
N ARG A 123 -17.92 -36.57 -0.09
CA ARG A 123 -17.58 -35.90 1.18
C ARG A 123 -16.62 -36.73 2.01
N ILE A 124 -15.75 -36.03 2.73
CA ILE A 124 -14.74 -36.62 3.61
C ILE A 124 -14.66 -35.83 4.91
N LEU A 125 -14.53 -36.54 6.03
CA LEU A 125 -14.28 -35.99 7.35
C LEU A 125 -13.01 -36.63 7.90
N ILE A 126 -12.00 -35.80 8.17
CA ILE A 126 -10.75 -36.23 8.81
C ILE A 126 -10.60 -35.49 10.13
N LYS A 127 -10.19 -36.21 11.17
CA LYS A 127 -9.85 -35.68 12.48
C LYS A 127 -8.33 -35.74 12.67
N LYS A 128 -7.73 -34.65 13.14
CA LYS A 128 -6.38 -34.63 13.69
C LYS A 128 -6.45 -34.25 15.17
N SER A 129 -5.67 -34.93 16.00
CA SER A 129 -5.64 -34.73 17.45
C SER A 129 -4.21 -34.63 17.96
N LEU A 130 -3.99 -33.78 18.96
CA LEU A 130 -2.80 -33.74 19.82
C LEU A 130 -3.29 -33.39 21.24
N ASP A 131 -2.88 -34.16 22.24
CA ASP A 131 -3.38 -34.03 23.61
C ASP A 131 -4.92 -34.00 23.67
N ASN A 132 -5.48 -32.94 24.27
CA ASN A 132 -6.92 -32.71 24.34
C ASN A 132 -7.47 -31.95 23.13
N LYS A 133 -6.63 -31.48 22.19
CA LYS A 133 -7.01 -30.64 21.05
C LYS A 133 -7.44 -31.49 19.88
N ASN A 134 -8.53 -31.11 19.23
CA ASN A 134 -9.03 -31.79 18.04
C ASN A 134 -9.35 -30.78 16.94
N VAL A 135 -8.84 -31.03 15.74
CA VAL A 135 -9.22 -30.35 14.52
C VAL A 135 -9.96 -31.34 13.62
N PHE A 136 -11.11 -30.92 13.10
CA PHE A 136 -11.88 -31.70 12.13
C PHE A 136 -11.94 -30.94 10.81
N LEU A 137 -11.49 -31.56 9.74
CA LEU A 137 -11.64 -31.06 8.38
C LEU A 137 -12.78 -31.83 7.71
N TYR A 138 -13.82 -31.11 7.31
CA TYR A 138 -14.92 -31.64 6.54
C TYR A 138 -14.95 -30.97 5.17
N LEU A 139 -14.64 -31.73 4.11
CA LEU A 139 -14.82 -31.29 2.73
C LEU A 139 -16.08 -31.93 2.14
N LYS A 140 -16.91 -31.12 1.49
CA LYS A 140 -18.14 -31.57 0.83
C LYS A 140 -18.23 -30.97 -0.56
N SER A 141 -18.29 -31.82 -1.58
CA SER A 141 -18.41 -31.32 -2.95
C SER A 141 -19.70 -30.53 -3.15
N VAL A 142 -19.60 -29.43 -3.90
CA VAL A 142 -20.73 -28.56 -4.26
C VAL A 142 -21.30 -28.87 -5.65
N LYS A 143 -20.65 -29.76 -6.41
CA LYS A 143 -21.10 -30.21 -7.74
C LYS A 143 -21.01 -31.74 -7.82
N THR A 144 -21.81 -32.38 -8.67
CA THR A 144 -21.62 -33.79 -9.03
C THR A 144 -20.29 -33.94 -9.77
N GLN A 145 -19.34 -34.67 -9.18
CA GLN A 145 -18.03 -34.95 -9.77
C GLN A 145 -17.94 -36.43 -10.16
N LYS A 146 -17.31 -36.73 -11.31
CA LYS A 146 -17.12 -38.10 -11.81
C LYS A 146 -16.20 -38.95 -10.93
N THR A 147 -15.28 -38.29 -10.22
CA THR A 147 -14.33 -38.89 -9.28
C THR A 147 -14.21 -38.02 -8.05
N ASN A 148 -13.99 -38.62 -6.88
CA ASN A 148 -13.74 -37.93 -5.63
C ASN A 148 -12.26 -37.93 -5.22
N VAL A 149 -11.38 -38.49 -6.05
CA VAL A 149 -9.94 -38.60 -5.77
C VAL A 149 -9.30 -37.23 -5.51
N PRO A 150 -9.51 -36.18 -6.34
CA PRO A 150 -8.92 -34.87 -6.08
C PRO A 150 -9.34 -34.28 -4.72
N LEU A 151 -10.64 -34.36 -4.38
CA LEU A 151 -11.16 -33.89 -3.10
C LEU A 151 -10.54 -34.64 -1.90
N ILE A 152 -10.29 -35.94 -2.04
CA ILE A 152 -9.62 -36.75 -1.00
C ILE A 152 -8.16 -36.31 -0.84
N LEU A 153 -7.43 -36.13 -1.96
CA LEU A 153 -6.04 -35.68 -1.94
C LEU A 153 -5.93 -34.29 -1.30
N ASP A 154 -6.83 -33.37 -1.62
CA ASP A 154 -6.89 -32.05 -1.00
C ASP A 154 -7.16 -32.13 0.51
N ALA A 155 -8.09 -32.99 0.92
CA ALA A 155 -8.37 -33.21 2.34
C ALA A 155 -7.17 -33.78 3.11
N GLU A 156 -6.49 -34.77 2.52
CA GLU A 156 -5.29 -35.38 3.08
C GLU A 156 -4.13 -34.38 3.16
N ASN A 157 -3.95 -33.54 2.14
CA ASN A 157 -2.95 -32.48 2.13
C ASN A 157 -3.23 -31.45 3.23
N ILE A 158 -4.43 -30.86 3.27
CA ILE A 158 -4.80 -29.85 4.27
C ILE A 158 -4.63 -30.39 5.69
N ILE A 159 -5.20 -31.57 6.00
CA ILE A 159 -5.12 -32.10 7.36
C ILE A 159 -3.68 -32.47 7.75
N SER A 160 -2.84 -32.88 6.79
CA SER A 160 -1.42 -33.14 7.06
C SER A 160 -0.68 -31.87 7.48
N ASN A 161 -1.06 -30.71 6.91
CA ASN A 161 -0.49 -29.40 7.20
C ASN A 161 -1.03 -28.73 8.47
N VAL A 162 -2.09 -29.24 9.09
CA VAL A 162 -2.57 -28.74 10.39
C VAL A 162 -1.51 -28.92 11.46
N ARG A 163 -1.08 -27.84 12.09
CA ARG A 163 -0.15 -27.84 13.22
C ARG A 163 -0.89 -27.39 14.48
N PHE A 164 -0.53 -27.99 15.62
CA PHE A 164 -1.00 -27.58 16.96
C PHE A 164 0.02 -26.67 17.66
N ASP A 165 0.74 -25.92 16.83
CA ASP A 165 1.68 -24.89 17.20
C ASP A 165 1.46 -23.65 16.31
N THR A 166 2.20 -22.60 16.63
CA THR A 166 2.24 -21.33 15.90
C THR A 166 3.56 -21.19 15.12
N LEU A 167 4.16 -22.28 14.63
CA LEU A 167 5.36 -22.16 13.78
C LEU A 167 5.10 -21.32 12.52
N ALA A 168 3.91 -21.41 11.93
CA ALA A 168 3.51 -20.53 10.82
C ALA A 168 3.51 -19.04 11.22
N LYS A 169 3.16 -18.71 12.47
CA LYS A 169 3.28 -17.35 13.03
C LYS A 169 4.73 -16.89 13.07
N SER A 170 5.67 -17.78 13.39
CA SER A 170 7.10 -17.44 13.41
C SER A 170 7.69 -17.17 12.03
N GLN A 171 7.02 -17.65 10.97
CA GLN A 171 7.39 -17.40 9.57
C GLN A 171 6.66 -16.20 8.97
N LEU A 172 5.56 -15.74 9.58
CA LEU A 172 4.80 -14.59 9.11
C LEU A 172 5.56 -13.29 9.41
N THR A 173 5.91 -12.56 8.35
CA THR A 173 6.51 -11.23 8.43
C THR A 173 5.61 -10.17 7.77
N TYR A 174 5.81 -8.90 8.11
CA TYR A 174 5.12 -7.79 7.42
C TYR A 174 5.47 -7.71 5.93
N ALA A 175 6.67 -8.16 5.52
CA ALA A 175 7.02 -8.31 4.12
C ALA A 175 6.16 -9.38 3.41
N ASN A 176 5.85 -10.50 4.08
CA ASN A 176 4.94 -11.51 3.51
C ASN A 176 3.52 -10.97 3.36
N ILE A 177 3.04 -10.21 4.35
CA ILE A 177 1.71 -9.57 4.31
C ILE A 177 1.65 -8.56 3.16
N PHE A 178 2.68 -7.72 3.04
CA PHE A 178 2.81 -6.77 1.95
C PHE A 178 2.78 -7.48 0.59
N ASN A 179 3.66 -8.46 0.38
CA ASN A 179 3.77 -9.14 -0.91
C ASN A 179 2.50 -9.90 -1.31
N GLU A 180 1.78 -10.47 -0.35
CA GLU A 180 0.50 -11.15 -0.59
C GLU A 180 -0.62 -10.17 -0.97
N HIS A 181 -0.59 -8.94 -0.42
CA HIS A 181 -1.71 -8.01 -0.51
C HIS A 181 -1.43 -6.73 -1.29
N LYS A 182 -0.20 -6.52 -1.79
CA LYS A 182 0.22 -5.31 -2.51
C LYS A 182 -0.63 -5.02 -3.74
N ASP A 183 -1.21 -6.04 -4.37
CA ASP A 183 -2.02 -5.86 -5.57
C ASP A 183 -3.51 -5.61 -5.28
N ILE A 184 -3.92 -5.62 -4.01
CA ILE A 184 -5.28 -5.30 -3.58
C ILE A 184 -5.49 -3.79 -3.59
N ASP A 185 -6.47 -3.33 -4.37
CA ASP A 185 -6.78 -1.91 -4.51
C ASP A 185 -7.47 -1.28 -3.30
N ASN A 186 -7.90 -2.09 -2.34
CA ASN A 186 -8.52 -1.63 -1.12
C ASN A 186 -7.49 -1.49 -0.02
N TYR A 187 -6.82 -0.34 0.03
CA TYR A 187 -5.77 -0.07 1.00
C TYR A 187 -6.27 -0.07 2.46
N LEU A 188 -7.59 0.10 2.70
CA LEU A 188 -8.20 -0.10 4.02
C LEU A 188 -8.18 -1.58 4.44
N LEU A 189 -8.49 -2.50 3.51
CA LEU A 189 -8.34 -3.94 3.76
C LEU A 189 -6.87 -4.29 4.07
N VAL A 190 -5.94 -3.74 3.27
CA VAL A 190 -4.50 -3.98 3.47
C VAL A 190 -4.04 -3.43 4.83
N LYS A 191 -4.40 -2.18 5.18
CA LYS A 191 -4.19 -1.60 6.53
C LYS A 191 -4.66 -2.56 7.63
N ASN A 192 -5.91 -3.03 7.54
CA ASN A 192 -6.47 -3.94 8.54
C ASN A 192 -5.70 -5.27 8.63
N LYS A 193 -5.11 -5.76 7.53
CA LYS A 193 -4.23 -6.94 7.55
C LYS A 193 -2.93 -6.70 8.33
N PHE A 194 -2.38 -5.49 8.31
CA PHE A 194 -1.21 -5.12 9.11
C PHE A 194 -1.56 -4.93 10.58
N GLU A 195 -2.70 -4.32 10.89
CA GLU A 195 -3.14 -4.07 12.27
C GLU A 195 -3.51 -5.34 13.03
N THR A 196 -4.13 -6.30 12.33
CA THR A 196 -4.62 -7.55 12.93
C THR A 196 -3.62 -8.71 12.85
N ALA A 197 -2.45 -8.49 12.24
CA ALA A 197 -1.41 -9.51 12.10
C ALA A 197 -0.93 -9.99 13.48
N PRO A 198 -0.91 -11.32 13.74
CA PRO A 198 -0.40 -11.86 15.00
C PRO A 198 1.14 -11.89 15.00
N ILE A 199 1.80 -10.78 14.68
CA ILE A 199 3.26 -10.64 14.70
C ILE A 199 3.68 -10.02 16.03
N LYS A 200 4.68 -10.59 16.68
CA LYS A 200 5.21 -10.04 17.93
C LYS A 200 6.07 -8.80 17.63
N SER A 201 5.83 -7.71 18.35
CA SER A 201 6.63 -6.49 18.24
C SER A 201 8.09 -6.71 18.67
N THR A 202 8.99 -6.16 17.85
CA THR A 202 10.45 -6.13 17.93
C THR A 202 10.92 -4.93 17.09
N ASP A 203 12.10 -4.39 17.34
CA ASP A 203 12.63 -3.26 16.55
C ASP A 203 12.60 -3.54 15.04
N ARG A 204 12.91 -4.78 14.64
CA ARG A 204 12.89 -5.18 13.23
C ARG A 204 11.47 -5.25 12.65
N SER A 205 10.56 -5.93 13.34
CA SER A 205 9.17 -6.06 12.87
C SER A 205 8.45 -4.72 12.85
N ASP A 206 8.75 -3.85 13.81
CA ASP A 206 8.09 -2.55 13.94
C ASP A 206 8.59 -1.60 12.85
N TRP A 207 9.89 -1.66 12.53
CA TRP A 207 10.45 -1.01 11.35
C TRP A 207 9.83 -1.52 10.05
N ASP A 208 9.77 -2.85 9.84
CA ASP A 208 9.17 -3.43 8.65
C ASP A 208 7.68 -3.04 8.53
N LYS A 209 6.92 -3.07 9.65
CA LYS A 209 5.53 -2.61 9.70
C LYS A 209 5.42 -1.17 9.24
N PHE A 210 6.24 -0.28 9.81
CA PHE A 210 6.25 1.14 9.47
C PHE A 210 6.50 1.35 7.98
N GLN A 211 7.55 0.78 7.40
CA GLN A 211 7.91 1.01 6.00
C GLN A 211 6.78 0.63 5.03
N TYR A 212 6.21 -0.56 5.22
CA TYR A 212 5.15 -1.04 4.33
C TYR A 212 3.81 -0.36 4.60
N LEU A 213 3.44 -0.15 5.86
CA LEU A 213 2.17 0.49 6.20
C LEU A 213 2.15 1.97 5.80
N ALA A 214 3.25 2.71 6.00
CA ALA A 214 3.36 4.08 5.52
C ALA A 214 3.24 4.16 3.98
N THR A 215 3.82 3.18 3.26
CA THR A 215 3.64 3.05 1.81
C THR A 215 2.17 2.82 1.43
N VAL A 216 1.47 1.90 2.10
CA VAL A 216 0.04 1.62 1.85
C VAL A 216 -0.84 2.83 2.16
N LEU A 217 -0.59 3.51 3.28
CA LEU A 217 -1.37 4.66 3.72
C LEU A 217 -1.07 5.93 2.93
N SER A 218 0.07 6.02 2.22
CA SER A 218 0.41 7.15 1.35
C SER A 218 -0.64 7.44 0.27
N HIS A 219 -1.48 6.45 -0.06
CA HIS A 219 -2.62 6.61 -0.97
C HIS A 219 -3.68 7.59 -0.46
N ASP A 220 -3.72 7.88 0.84
CA ASP A 220 -4.51 8.94 1.46
C ASP A 220 -3.57 9.83 2.27
N ALA A 221 -3.08 10.90 1.65
CA ALA A 221 -2.17 11.84 2.30
C ALA A 221 -2.76 12.55 3.53
N SER A 222 -4.09 12.55 3.68
CA SER A 222 -4.77 13.13 4.84
C SER A 222 -4.96 12.14 5.99
N ASN A 223 -4.52 10.89 5.81
CA ASN A 223 -4.69 9.83 6.79
C ASN A 223 -3.95 10.15 8.09
N LYS A 224 -4.69 10.16 9.20
CA LYS A 224 -4.15 10.52 10.53
C LYS A 224 -3.12 9.53 11.04
N GLU A 225 -3.26 8.25 10.71
CA GLU A 225 -2.30 7.22 11.11
C GLU A 225 -1.00 7.35 10.33
N LEU A 226 -1.06 7.61 9.02
CA LEU A 226 0.12 7.95 8.23
C LEU A 226 0.87 9.12 8.87
N LYS A 227 0.16 10.21 9.17
CA LYS A 227 0.76 11.38 9.80
C LYS A 227 1.44 11.04 11.12
N ALA A 228 0.79 10.25 11.98
CA ALA A 228 1.39 9.81 13.25
C ALA A 228 2.64 8.93 13.06
N LEU A 229 2.64 8.04 12.06
CA LEU A 229 3.80 7.21 11.70
C LEU A 229 4.97 8.08 11.22
N LEU A 230 4.70 9.07 10.36
CA LEU A 230 5.72 10.00 9.87
C LEU A 230 6.25 10.90 10.99
N ASP A 231 5.37 11.44 11.84
CA ASP A 231 5.77 12.27 12.99
C ASP A 231 6.73 11.51 13.92
N ASP A 232 6.45 10.23 14.24
CA ASP A 232 7.33 9.39 15.05
C ASP A 232 8.67 9.11 14.35
N PHE A 233 8.63 8.81 13.05
CA PHE A 233 9.84 8.61 12.24
C PHE A 233 10.73 9.87 12.21
N GLU A 234 10.11 11.04 12.12
CA GLU A 234 10.81 12.31 11.96
C GLU A 234 11.29 12.91 13.28
N VAL A 235 10.67 12.60 14.42
CA VAL A 235 10.92 13.32 15.68
C VAL A 235 12.41 13.37 16.06
N LYS A 236 13.12 12.24 15.93
CA LYS A 236 14.56 12.15 16.23
C LYS A 236 15.41 12.84 15.16
N ARG A 237 14.97 12.84 13.91
CA ARG A 237 15.67 13.46 12.78
C ARG A 237 15.56 14.98 12.85
N ARG A 238 14.35 15.51 13.06
CA ARG A 238 14.10 16.93 13.31
C ARG A 238 14.90 17.43 14.50
N ALA A 239 14.89 16.71 15.63
CA ALA A 239 15.69 17.08 16.80
C ALA A 239 17.20 17.16 16.51
N TYR A 240 17.71 16.33 15.59
CA TYR A 240 19.11 16.33 15.19
C TYR A 240 19.45 17.47 14.21
N PHE A 241 18.62 17.72 13.20
CA PHE A 241 18.91 18.70 12.14
C PHE A 241 18.46 20.13 12.43
N GLN A 242 17.42 20.33 13.24
CA GLN A 242 16.82 21.66 13.47
C GLN A 242 17.81 22.73 13.97
N PRO A 243 18.72 22.46 14.93
CA PRO A 243 19.65 23.50 15.40
C PRO A 243 20.55 24.04 14.28
N LYS A 244 20.97 23.19 13.35
CA LYS A 244 21.78 23.59 12.19
C LYS A 244 20.93 24.40 11.21
N ILE A 245 19.70 23.96 10.94
CA ILE A 245 18.74 24.70 10.09
C ILE A 245 18.51 26.10 10.67
N ASP A 246 18.19 26.22 11.96
CA ASP A 246 17.97 27.52 12.62
C ASP A 246 19.19 28.45 12.49
N SER A 247 20.40 27.90 12.62
CA SER A 247 21.64 28.68 12.43
C SER A 247 21.84 29.14 10.99
N LEU A 248 21.53 28.30 10.00
CA LEU A 248 21.67 28.64 8.59
C LEU A 248 20.61 29.69 8.17
N MET A 249 19.38 29.52 8.65
CA MET A 249 18.26 30.43 8.39
C MET A 249 18.50 31.86 8.93
N ALA A 250 19.42 32.04 9.88
CA ALA A 250 19.83 33.36 10.36
C ALA A 250 20.81 34.09 9.43
N ILE A 251 21.49 33.36 8.53
CA ILE A 251 22.48 33.91 7.60
C ILE A 251 21.85 34.17 6.22
N GLU A 252 20.83 33.38 5.86
CA GLU A 252 20.04 33.43 4.60
C GLU A 252 20.81 33.18 3.29
N GLU A 253 22.13 33.40 3.27
CA GLU A 253 22.97 33.14 2.10
C GLU A 253 22.95 31.65 1.70
N GLY A 254 22.74 31.39 0.40
CA GLY A 254 22.65 30.03 -0.14
C GLY A 254 21.31 29.32 0.12
N ILE A 255 20.31 30.02 0.66
CA ILE A 255 18.97 29.49 0.95
C ILE A 255 17.93 30.18 0.07
N THR A 256 16.99 29.42 -0.48
CA THR A 256 15.80 29.96 -1.18
C THR A 256 14.55 29.48 -0.46
N LEU A 257 13.66 30.41 -0.11
CA LEU A 257 12.46 30.15 0.68
C LEU A 257 11.18 30.47 -0.10
N GLY A 258 10.16 29.66 0.08
CA GLY A 258 8.83 29.82 -0.52
C GLY A 258 8.68 29.06 -1.81
N GLU A 259 7.48 28.51 -2.04
CA GLU A 259 7.19 27.61 -3.16
C GLU A 259 7.58 28.23 -4.51
N SER A 260 7.06 29.42 -4.83
CA SER A 260 7.32 30.10 -6.10
C SER A 260 8.80 30.43 -6.32
N ALA A 261 9.50 30.86 -5.26
CA ALA A 261 10.91 31.22 -5.36
C ALA A 261 11.80 29.99 -5.57
N VAL A 262 11.50 28.88 -4.87
CA VAL A 262 12.21 27.61 -5.03
C VAL A 262 11.99 27.03 -6.43
N ILE A 263 10.74 27.00 -6.92
CA ILE A 263 10.43 26.53 -8.28
C ILE A 263 11.16 27.39 -9.32
N GLN A 264 11.13 28.72 -9.17
CA GLN A 264 11.84 29.63 -10.07
C GLN A 264 13.36 29.42 -10.02
N LYS A 265 13.93 29.21 -8.84
CA LYS A 265 15.37 28.93 -8.68
C LYS A 265 15.76 27.63 -9.37
N LEU A 266 15.00 26.55 -9.19
CA LEU A 266 15.25 25.27 -9.85
C LEU A 266 15.07 25.36 -11.38
N LYS A 267 14.09 26.16 -11.85
CA LYS A 267 13.96 26.51 -13.26
C LYS A 267 15.20 27.27 -13.77
N GLU A 268 15.73 28.22 -13.03
CA GLU A 268 16.93 28.95 -13.47
C GLU A 268 18.16 28.06 -13.56
N LEU A 269 18.39 27.22 -12.54
CA LEU A 269 19.50 26.28 -12.50
C LEU A 269 19.44 25.29 -13.67
N SER A 270 18.25 24.71 -13.93
CA SER A 270 18.06 23.69 -14.97
C SER A 270 18.25 24.17 -16.42
N LYS A 271 18.38 25.48 -16.69
CA LYS A 271 18.59 26.02 -18.05
C LYS A 271 19.85 25.47 -18.69
N ASN A 272 20.95 25.42 -17.93
CA ASN A 272 22.27 25.03 -18.42
C ASN A 272 22.56 23.53 -18.24
N GLU A 273 21.64 22.80 -17.62
CA GLU A 273 21.83 21.41 -17.24
C GLU A 273 21.08 20.49 -18.18
N GLN A 274 21.73 19.42 -18.63
CA GLN A 274 21.11 18.41 -19.50
C GLN A 274 20.29 17.39 -18.69
N ILE A 275 20.67 17.15 -17.44
CA ILE A 275 20.07 16.12 -16.59
C ILE A 275 19.65 16.76 -15.27
N PHE A 276 18.38 16.61 -14.91
CA PHE A 276 17.82 17.05 -13.63
C PHE A 276 17.33 15.83 -12.86
N MET A 277 17.88 15.58 -11.68
CA MET A 277 17.50 14.45 -10.83
C MET A 277 16.82 14.96 -9.56
N LEU A 278 15.62 14.45 -9.30
CA LEU A 278 14.85 14.70 -8.09
C LEU A 278 14.48 13.36 -7.47
N ASN A 279 14.70 13.19 -6.17
CA ASN A 279 14.30 11.98 -5.47
C ASN A 279 12.96 12.11 -4.74
N GLU A 280 12.44 10.99 -4.28
CA GLU A 280 11.20 10.89 -3.53
C GLU A 280 11.29 9.82 -2.45
N ASN A 281 10.51 9.96 -1.38
CA ASN A 281 10.37 8.91 -0.39
C ASN A 281 8.94 8.41 -0.49
N HIS A 282 8.78 7.09 -0.70
CA HIS A 282 7.52 6.52 -1.10
C HIS A 282 6.35 6.83 -0.17
N TRP A 283 6.63 7.19 1.09
CA TRP A 283 5.65 7.53 2.12
C TRP A 283 5.10 8.96 2.04
N TYR A 284 5.70 9.83 1.21
CA TYR A 284 5.48 11.28 1.21
C TYR A 284 4.82 11.76 -0.10
N PRO A 285 3.48 11.93 -0.11
CA PRO A 285 2.78 12.39 -1.32
C PRO A 285 3.16 13.80 -1.77
N ASN A 286 3.52 14.70 -0.84
CA ASN A 286 4.03 16.05 -1.13
C ASN A 286 5.28 16.06 -2.03
N HIS A 287 6.09 15.00 -2.03
CA HIS A 287 7.25 14.91 -2.93
C HIS A 287 6.81 14.84 -4.40
N ARG A 288 5.71 14.13 -4.68
CA ARG A 288 5.11 14.02 -6.03
C ARG A 288 4.37 15.30 -6.44
N ILE A 289 3.81 16.04 -5.47
CA ILE A 289 3.19 17.34 -5.74
C ILE A 289 4.25 18.32 -6.25
N LEU A 290 5.39 18.43 -5.55
CA LEU A 290 6.49 19.26 -6.03
C LEU A 290 7.00 18.81 -7.41
N ALA A 291 7.21 17.50 -7.59
CA ALA A 291 7.64 16.95 -8.87
C ALA A 291 6.69 17.34 -10.01
N THR A 292 5.38 17.33 -9.75
CA THR A 292 4.33 17.77 -10.70
C THR A 292 4.47 19.25 -11.03
N LYS A 293 4.61 20.12 -10.02
CA LYS A 293 4.78 21.57 -10.20
C LYS A 293 6.05 21.94 -10.99
N LEU A 294 7.09 21.11 -10.95
CA LEU A 294 8.34 21.33 -11.69
C LEU A 294 8.25 20.94 -13.17
N LEU A 295 7.26 20.14 -13.60
CA LEU A 295 7.19 19.65 -14.98
C LEU A 295 7.05 20.79 -16.00
N ALA A 296 6.13 21.73 -15.82
CA ALA A 296 5.97 22.84 -16.77
C ALA A 296 7.21 23.76 -16.82
N PRO A 297 7.77 24.22 -15.69
CA PRO A 297 9.03 24.96 -15.66
C PRO A 297 10.20 24.25 -16.36
N LEU A 298 10.37 22.95 -16.14
CA LEU A 298 11.42 22.16 -16.79
C LEU A 298 11.14 21.98 -18.29
N LYS A 299 9.87 21.79 -18.69
CA LYS A 299 9.48 21.68 -20.09
C LYS A 299 9.83 22.94 -20.88
N GLU A 300 9.61 24.11 -20.30
CA GLU A 300 10.00 25.40 -20.88
C GLU A 300 11.52 25.51 -21.13
N ASN A 301 12.33 24.85 -20.29
CA ASN A 301 13.79 24.77 -20.46
C ASN A 301 14.25 23.65 -21.41
N GLY A 302 13.33 23.04 -22.15
CA GLY A 302 13.62 22.04 -23.19
C GLY A 302 13.67 20.59 -22.70
N TYR A 303 13.31 20.31 -21.44
CA TYR A 303 13.23 18.93 -20.95
C TYR A 303 12.08 18.19 -21.64
N THR A 304 12.39 17.09 -22.33
CA THR A 304 11.41 16.34 -23.13
C THR A 304 11.30 14.88 -22.72
N TYR A 305 12.28 14.34 -22.00
CA TYR A 305 12.26 13.00 -21.44
C TYR A 305 12.03 13.05 -19.94
N LEU A 306 11.24 12.11 -19.44
CA LEU A 306 11.02 11.90 -18.01
C LEU A 306 11.27 10.42 -17.69
N ALA A 307 12.40 10.15 -17.08
CA ALA A 307 12.80 8.83 -16.62
C ALA A 307 12.27 8.61 -15.19
N ILE A 308 11.48 7.57 -14.96
CA ILE A 308 10.81 7.30 -13.69
C ILE A 308 11.15 5.88 -13.22
N GLU A 309 11.64 5.76 -11.98
CA GLU A 309 11.97 4.46 -11.37
C GLU A 309 10.73 3.57 -11.22
N ALA A 310 9.63 4.16 -10.78
CA ALA A 310 8.42 3.43 -10.41
C ALA A 310 7.65 2.80 -11.60
N LEU A 311 8.06 3.02 -12.85
CA LEU A 311 7.42 2.41 -14.02
C LEU A 311 7.87 0.96 -14.18
N SER A 312 6.91 0.03 -14.17
CA SER A 312 7.20 -1.38 -14.44
C SER A 312 7.70 -1.61 -15.87
N GLN A 313 8.49 -2.65 -16.07
CA GLN A 313 9.10 -2.94 -17.38
C GLN A 313 8.07 -2.97 -18.52
N GLY A 314 8.36 -2.23 -19.60
CA GLY A 314 7.53 -2.18 -20.80
C GLY A 314 6.22 -1.39 -20.67
N GLN A 315 5.90 -0.86 -19.48
CA GLN A 315 4.71 -0.01 -19.28
C GLN A 315 4.88 1.39 -19.88
N ASP A 316 6.11 1.88 -19.96
CA ASP A 316 6.45 3.11 -20.69
C ASP A 316 5.98 3.07 -22.15
N SER A 317 6.19 1.92 -22.81
CA SER A 317 5.74 1.68 -24.17
C SER A 317 4.22 1.64 -24.28
N LEU A 318 3.50 1.22 -23.24
CA LEU A 318 2.02 1.22 -23.21
C LEU A 318 1.42 2.60 -22.90
N LEU A 319 2.15 3.45 -22.16
CA LEU A 319 1.78 4.85 -21.94
C LEU A 319 2.00 5.69 -23.22
N ILE A 320 2.97 5.31 -24.05
CA ILE A 320 3.38 6.05 -25.24
C ILE A 320 2.89 5.41 -26.55
N SER A 321 2.41 4.16 -26.52
CA SER A 321 1.94 3.47 -27.73
C SER A 321 0.65 4.09 -28.24
N ASP A 322 0.84 5.02 -29.16
CA ASP A 322 0.12 5.03 -30.42
C ASP A 322 1.03 5.44 -31.58
N LYS A 323 2.05 4.63 -31.86
CA LYS A 323 2.90 4.82 -33.06
C LYS A 323 2.21 4.40 -34.38
N ASN A 324 1.10 3.65 -34.32
CA ASN A 324 0.43 3.07 -35.51
C ASN A 324 -1.04 3.47 -35.68
N THR A 325 -1.55 4.34 -34.83
CA THR A 325 -2.92 4.80 -34.87
C THR A 325 -2.87 6.29 -35.17
N LYS A 326 -3.24 6.63 -36.41
CA LYS A 326 -3.55 8.00 -36.83
C LYS A 326 -4.93 8.38 -36.28
N ILE A 327 -5.13 8.24 -34.97
CA ILE A 327 -6.29 8.77 -34.28
C ILE A 327 -5.78 9.87 -33.36
N GLU A 328 -5.95 11.11 -33.79
CA GLU A 328 -5.97 12.25 -32.87
C GLU A 328 -7.00 11.94 -31.77
N GLY A 329 -6.53 11.65 -30.55
CA GLY A 329 -7.40 11.42 -29.39
C GLY A 329 -7.18 10.14 -28.56
N ALA A 330 -6.25 9.24 -28.92
CA ALA A 330 -5.92 8.12 -28.05
C ALA A 330 -5.03 8.56 -26.87
N LYS A 331 -5.64 9.17 -25.84
CA LYS A 331 -4.96 9.45 -24.57
C LYS A 331 -4.79 8.14 -23.79
N ASN A 332 -3.55 7.69 -23.61
CA ASN A 332 -3.24 6.65 -22.62
C ASN A 332 -3.10 7.33 -21.25
N TYR A 333 -3.54 6.65 -20.20
CA TYR A 333 -3.58 7.15 -18.82
C TYR A 333 -2.84 6.17 -17.92
N PRO A 334 -2.31 6.59 -16.77
CA PRO A 334 -1.75 5.65 -15.82
C PRO A 334 -2.82 4.63 -15.39
N THR A 335 -2.42 3.36 -15.41
CA THR A 335 -3.24 2.26 -14.90
C THR A 335 -2.54 1.63 -13.70
N LYS A 336 -3.22 0.75 -12.98
CA LYS A 336 -2.61 0.02 -11.86
C LYS A 336 -1.47 -0.91 -12.26
N ASN A 337 -1.39 -1.24 -13.55
CA ASN A 337 -0.28 -2.04 -14.09
C ASN A 337 0.92 -1.17 -14.49
N THR A 338 0.78 0.17 -14.52
CA THR A 338 1.87 1.09 -14.87
C THR A 338 3.06 0.96 -13.93
N GLY A 339 2.81 0.64 -12.66
CA GLY A 339 3.82 0.54 -11.62
C GLY A 339 3.15 0.36 -10.25
N TYR A 340 3.88 -0.19 -9.28
CA TYR A 340 3.33 -0.35 -7.94
C TYR A 340 3.06 1.00 -7.26
N TYR A 341 4.08 1.86 -7.18
CA TYR A 341 3.97 3.18 -6.54
C TYR A 341 3.12 4.17 -7.35
N THR A 342 2.98 3.96 -8.66
CA THR A 342 2.17 4.83 -9.53
C THR A 342 0.66 4.68 -9.31
N ARG A 343 0.24 3.76 -8.43
CA ARG A 343 -1.15 3.57 -7.99
C ARG A 343 -1.58 4.60 -6.94
N GLU A 344 -0.62 5.28 -6.33
CA GLU A 344 -0.83 6.40 -5.41
C GLU A 344 -1.41 7.60 -6.21
N PRO A 345 -2.50 8.23 -5.76
CA PRO A 345 -3.16 9.31 -6.49
C PRO A 345 -2.26 10.46 -6.97
N TYR A 346 -1.37 10.99 -6.13
CA TYR A 346 -0.50 12.11 -6.49
C TYR A 346 0.58 11.70 -7.51
N PHE A 347 1.10 10.47 -7.43
CA PHE A 347 1.95 9.89 -8.46
C PHE A 347 1.16 9.70 -9.78
N GLY A 348 -0.09 9.24 -9.71
CA GLY A 348 -0.98 9.18 -10.87
C GLY A 348 -1.15 10.55 -11.54
N ASN A 349 -1.35 11.61 -10.75
CA ASN A 349 -1.45 12.99 -11.24
C ASN A 349 -0.15 13.50 -11.85
N TYR A 350 1.00 13.17 -11.25
CA TYR A 350 2.32 13.45 -11.82
C TYR A 350 2.48 12.87 -13.23
N ILE A 351 2.09 11.61 -13.43
CA ILE A 351 2.16 10.95 -14.75
C ILE A 351 1.17 11.59 -15.73
N ARG A 352 -0.07 11.88 -15.31
CA ARG A 352 -1.06 12.56 -16.16
C ARG A 352 -0.55 13.91 -16.63
N GLU A 353 0.05 14.69 -15.75
CA GLU A 353 0.58 16.01 -16.09
C GLU A 353 1.76 15.91 -17.05
N ALA A 354 2.67 14.95 -16.83
CA ALA A 354 3.78 14.71 -17.75
C ALA A 354 3.29 14.34 -19.15
N LEU A 355 2.26 13.48 -19.26
CA LEU A 355 1.63 13.13 -20.53
C LEU A 355 0.92 14.34 -21.18
N ARG A 356 0.21 15.15 -20.38
CA ARG A 356 -0.46 16.38 -20.86
C ARG A 356 0.55 17.37 -21.45
N LEU A 357 1.72 17.51 -20.83
CA LEU A 357 2.83 18.34 -21.29
C LEU A 357 3.68 17.69 -22.41
N GLY A 358 3.34 16.47 -22.83
CA GLY A 358 4.02 15.76 -23.91
C GLY A 358 5.46 15.32 -23.56
N TYR A 359 5.71 14.91 -22.32
CA TYR A 359 6.95 14.22 -21.96
C TYR A 359 6.99 12.79 -22.53
N LYS A 360 8.18 12.36 -22.95
CA LYS A 360 8.48 10.95 -23.25
C LYS A 360 8.84 10.25 -21.94
N LEU A 361 7.91 9.48 -21.41
CA LEU A 361 8.11 8.70 -20.19
C LEU A 361 8.98 7.47 -20.45
N ILE A 362 9.96 7.20 -19.58
CA ILE A 362 10.86 6.05 -19.71
C ILE A 362 11.00 5.38 -18.35
N GLY A 363 10.73 4.07 -18.29
CA GLY A 363 11.05 3.27 -17.11
C GLY A 363 12.52 2.87 -17.12
N TYR A 364 13.24 3.06 -16.01
CA TYR A 364 14.67 2.72 -15.94
C TYR A 364 15.02 1.66 -14.88
N GLU A 365 14.03 1.16 -14.14
CA GLU A 365 14.21 0.18 -13.08
C GLU A 365 14.84 -1.14 -13.57
N TYR A 366 15.48 -1.82 -12.63
CA TYR A 366 16.12 -3.12 -12.76
C TYR A 366 15.16 -4.26 -12.39
N GLU A 367 15.03 -5.25 -13.28
CA GLU A 367 14.28 -6.50 -13.01
C GLU A 367 15.14 -7.77 -13.27
N GLY A 368 16.48 -7.69 -13.21
CA GLY A 368 17.39 -8.71 -13.75
C GLY A 368 18.42 -9.32 -12.78
N VAL A 369 19.62 -9.61 -13.30
CA VAL A 369 20.85 -10.02 -12.58
C VAL A 369 21.92 -8.94 -12.81
N GLY A 370 22.58 -8.46 -11.74
CA GLY A 370 23.57 -7.37 -11.80
C GLY A 370 23.43 -6.40 -10.62
N ASP A 371 24.28 -5.37 -10.58
CA ASP A 371 24.15 -4.26 -9.64
C ASP A 371 23.03 -3.32 -10.11
N ARG A 372 21.97 -3.16 -9.29
CA ARG A 372 20.79 -2.34 -9.59
C ARG A 372 21.19 -0.91 -9.96
N GLU A 373 22.12 -0.29 -9.23
CA GLU A 373 22.54 1.11 -9.43
C GLU A 373 23.24 1.27 -10.80
N VAL A 374 24.08 0.30 -11.17
CA VAL A 374 24.78 0.26 -12.46
C VAL A 374 23.80 0.08 -13.62
N VAL A 375 22.82 -0.81 -13.48
CA VAL A 375 21.84 -1.06 -14.55
C VAL A 375 20.91 0.14 -14.74
N GLN A 376 20.42 0.74 -13.66
CA GLN A 376 19.59 1.95 -13.72
C GLN A 376 20.34 3.09 -14.43
N ALA A 377 21.61 3.33 -14.06
CA ALA A 377 22.44 4.36 -14.70
C ALA A 377 22.63 4.10 -16.21
N ASN A 378 22.89 2.85 -16.59
CA ASN A 378 23.00 2.46 -18.01
C ASN A 378 21.67 2.63 -18.77
N ASN A 379 20.53 2.34 -18.14
CA ASN A 379 19.23 2.52 -18.76
C ASN A 379 18.94 4.00 -19.06
N ILE A 380 19.28 4.91 -18.16
CA ILE A 380 19.16 6.35 -18.40
C ILE A 380 20.14 6.79 -19.51
N LYS A 381 21.39 6.31 -19.48
CA LYS A 381 22.39 6.60 -20.53
C LYS A 381 21.91 6.20 -21.93
N LYS A 382 21.15 5.10 -22.09
CA LYS A 382 20.60 4.69 -23.40
C LYS A 382 19.70 5.76 -24.03
N ILE A 383 19.10 6.65 -23.24
CA ILE A 383 18.35 7.79 -23.77
C ILE A 383 19.30 8.72 -24.53
N LEU A 384 20.45 9.04 -23.93
CA LEU A 384 21.50 9.87 -24.52
C LEU A 384 22.19 9.21 -25.72
N ASP A 385 22.35 7.88 -25.69
CA ASP A 385 22.91 7.14 -26.82
C ASP A 385 22.02 7.24 -28.08
N ASN A 386 20.71 7.39 -27.89
CA ASN A 386 19.75 7.57 -28.98
C ASN A 386 19.52 9.04 -29.34
N ASP A 387 19.66 9.95 -28.37
CA ASP A 387 19.43 11.38 -28.50
C ASP A 387 20.43 12.14 -27.62
N SER A 388 21.59 12.47 -28.19
CA SER A 388 22.70 13.09 -27.45
C SER A 388 22.38 14.47 -26.88
N ASN A 389 21.35 15.14 -27.42
CA ASN A 389 20.89 16.46 -26.97
C ASN A 389 19.67 16.36 -26.03
N ALA A 390 19.26 15.15 -25.64
CA ALA A 390 18.12 14.95 -24.77
C ALA A 390 18.33 15.65 -23.44
N LYS A 391 17.38 16.53 -23.06
CA LYS A 391 17.24 17.02 -21.69
C LYS A 391 16.27 16.12 -20.92
N ILE A 392 16.75 15.55 -19.81
CA ILE A 392 16.12 14.44 -19.11
C ILE A 392 15.83 14.82 -17.67
N VAL A 393 14.58 14.67 -17.24
CA VAL A 393 14.20 14.66 -15.83
C VAL A 393 14.29 13.21 -15.35
N VAL A 394 14.98 12.96 -14.25
CA VAL A 394 15.05 11.64 -13.60
C VAL A 394 14.36 11.74 -12.25
N TYR A 395 13.38 10.89 -12.02
CA TYR A 395 12.62 10.82 -10.77
C TYR A 395 12.85 9.48 -10.08
N ALA A 396 13.53 9.51 -8.93
CA ALA A 396 14.10 8.34 -8.28
C ALA A 396 13.63 8.16 -6.83
N GLY A 397 13.71 6.94 -6.30
CA GLY A 397 13.51 6.64 -4.90
C GLY A 397 14.76 6.96 -4.07
N LEU A 398 14.57 7.62 -2.94
CA LEU A 398 15.55 7.78 -1.85
C LEU A 398 16.94 8.21 -2.35
N ASP A 399 17.97 7.40 -2.07
CA ASP A 399 19.37 7.77 -2.23
C ASP A 399 19.96 7.46 -3.61
N HIS A 400 19.16 7.01 -4.57
CA HIS A 400 19.63 6.72 -5.93
C HIS A 400 20.29 7.93 -6.63
N ILE A 401 19.93 9.15 -6.24
CA ILE A 401 20.50 10.37 -6.82
C ILE A 401 21.81 10.82 -6.17
N TYR A 402 22.32 10.14 -5.15
CA TYR A 402 23.54 10.59 -4.47
C TYR A 402 24.77 10.39 -5.37
N GLU A 403 25.67 11.37 -5.36
CA GLU A 403 26.86 11.33 -6.20
C GLU A 403 28.07 10.73 -5.49
N ASP A 404 28.01 10.59 -4.16
CA ASP A 404 29.08 10.02 -3.35
C ASP A 404 29.09 8.47 -3.30
N SER A 405 30.26 7.95 -2.97
CA SER A 405 30.56 6.55 -2.64
C SER A 405 30.69 6.30 -1.13
N SER A 406 30.47 7.30 -0.25
CA SER A 406 30.80 7.18 1.17
C SER A 406 29.93 6.16 1.92
N GLY A 407 30.56 5.04 2.29
CA GLY A 407 30.11 4.06 3.29
C GLY A 407 28.87 3.22 2.94
N ARG A 408 28.00 3.67 2.03
CA ARG A 408 26.75 2.99 1.63
C ARG A 408 26.83 2.33 0.25
N GLY A 409 27.99 2.36 -0.39
CA GLY A 409 28.17 1.95 -1.78
C GLY A 409 27.87 3.09 -2.74
N ARG A 410 28.26 2.92 -4.01
CA ARG A 410 28.00 3.90 -5.06
C ARG A 410 26.53 3.84 -5.48
N ARG A 411 25.95 5.00 -5.77
CA ARG A 411 24.56 5.16 -6.20
C ARG A 411 24.45 5.43 -7.71
N MET A 412 23.24 5.33 -8.22
CA MET A 412 22.90 5.44 -9.64
C MET A 412 23.46 6.74 -10.25
N ALA A 413 23.29 7.90 -9.61
CA ALA A 413 23.83 9.16 -10.14
C ALA A 413 25.37 9.16 -10.24
N SER A 414 26.05 8.60 -9.24
CA SER A 414 27.51 8.43 -9.26
C SER A 414 28.00 7.58 -10.43
N TYR A 415 27.30 6.47 -10.74
CA TYR A 415 27.60 5.65 -11.92
C TYR A 415 27.25 6.35 -13.23
N PHE A 416 26.10 7.03 -13.28
CA PHE A 416 25.66 7.76 -14.47
C PHE A 416 26.67 8.83 -14.88
N LYS A 417 27.18 9.61 -13.92
CA LYS A 417 28.23 10.61 -14.13
C LYS A 417 29.52 9.99 -14.67
N GLU A 418 29.94 8.85 -14.14
CA GLU A 418 31.10 8.12 -14.66
C GLU A 418 30.86 7.64 -16.11
N PHE A 419 29.71 7.05 -16.41
CA PHE A 419 29.45 6.44 -17.71
C PHE A 419 29.22 7.45 -18.84
N THR A 420 28.79 8.67 -18.50
CA THR A 420 28.39 9.69 -19.48
C THR A 420 29.34 10.89 -19.51
N GLY A 421 30.08 11.13 -18.43
CA GLY A 421 30.83 12.37 -18.21
C GLY A 421 29.95 13.59 -17.94
N ILE A 422 28.62 13.42 -17.80
CA ILE A 422 27.67 14.50 -17.54
C ILE A 422 27.44 14.60 -16.03
N ASN A 423 27.62 15.80 -15.48
CA ASN A 423 27.22 16.10 -14.11
C ASN A 423 25.70 16.38 -14.07
N PRO A 424 24.88 15.60 -13.37
CA PRO A 424 23.47 15.94 -13.19
C PRO A 424 23.30 17.09 -12.19
N LEU A 425 22.21 17.85 -12.34
CA LEU A 425 21.71 18.71 -11.27
C LEU A 425 20.85 17.86 -10.31
N THR A 426 21.30 17.67 -9.08
CA THR A 426 20.68 16.77 -8.08
C THR A 426 20.01 17.54 -6.94
N VAL A 427 18.74 17.22 -6.66
CA VAL A 427 17.96 17.83 -5.58
C VAL A 427 17.40 16.73 -4.68
N ASP A 428 17.85 16.68 -3.42
CA ASP A 428 17.40 15.70 -2.42
C ASP A 428 16.36 16.30 -1.48
N GLN A 429 15.14 15.80 -1.56
CA GLN A 429 14.03 16.16 -0.67
C GLN A 429 13.69 15.09 0.39
N THR A 430 14.55 14.09 0.57
CA THR A 430 14.28 12.90 1.41
C THR A 430 15.11 12.82 2.68
N HIS A 431 16.16 13.64 2.79
CA HIS A 431 17.19 13.46 3.82
C HIS A 431 17.21 14.53 4.90
N LEU A 432 16.92 15.79 4.54
CA LEU A 432 16.90 16.91 5.48
C LEU A 432 15.50 17.06 6.10
N PHE A 433 15.38 16.80 7.40
CA PHE A 433 14.12 16.94 8.16
C PHE A 433 14.20 18.12 9.13
N GLY A 434 13.29 19.07 9.00
CA GLY A 434 13.17 20.20 9.92
C GLY A 434 12.11 21.18 9.44
N ASN A 435 11.92 22.25 10.19
CA ASN A 435 10.98 23.32 9.84
C ASN A 435 11.77 24.56 9.44
N ALA A 436 11.64 24.99 8.18
CA ALA A 436 12.26 26.20 7.65
C ALA A 436 11.32 27.43 7.67
N LYS A 437 10.17 27.32 8.33
CA LYS A 437 9.09 28.33 8.40
C LYS A 437 8.58 28.76 7.02
N SER A 438 8.64 27.86 6.06
CA SER A 438 8.17 28.03 4.69
C SER A 438 7.75 26.66 4.14
N GLU A 439 6.85 26.65 3.16
CA GLU A 439 6.39 25.40 2.50
C GLU A 439 7.53 24.70 1.77
N LEU A 440 8.45 25.46 1.19
CA LEU A 440 9.68 24.93 0.60
C LEU A 440 10.87 25.74 1.09
N ALA A 441 11.97 25.04 1.36
CA ALA A 441 13.27 25.65 1.59
C ALA A 441 14.37 24.85 0.91
N LEU A 442 15.03 25.48 -0.06
CA LEU A 442 16.13 24.90 -0.84
C LEU A 442 17.45 25.42 -0.30
N PHE A 443 18.35 24.51 0.05
CA PHE A 443 19.67 24.80 0.61
C PHE A 443 20.74 24.30 -0.36
N ASN A 444 21.70 25.17 -0.70
CA ASN A 444 22.91 24.72 -1.37
C ASN A 444 23.68 23.75 -0.44
N ILE A 445 24.17 22.64 -0.99
CA ILE A 445 24.93 21.63 -0.25
C ILE A 445 26.18 22.19 0.46
N ASP A 446 26.79 23.24 -0.07
CA ASP A 446 27.99 23.89 0.49
C ASP A 446 27.77 24.36 1.94
N LEU A 447 26.52 24.65 2.31
CA LEU A 447 26.14 25.04 3.68
C LEU A 447 26.34 23.91 4.72
N PHE A 448 26.48 22.67 4.24
CA PHE A 448 26.67 21.46 5.02
C PHE A 448 28.06 20.85 4.85
N GLU A 449 29.02 21.59 4.29
CA GLU A 449 30.40 21.14 4.19
C GLU A 449 30.94 20.68 5.55
N GLY A 450 31.56 19.50 5.58
CA GLY A 450 32.06 18.85 6.79
C GLY A 450 31.03 18.03 7.60
N ASP A 451 29.73 18.15 7.34
CA ASP A 451 28.72 17.26 7.94
C ASP A 451 28.60 15.96 7.15
N LYS A 452 29.33 14.94 7.58
CA LYS A 452 29.34 13.61 6.94
C LYS A 452 27.98 12.90 6.94
N LYS A 453 27.01 13.34 7.74
CA LYS A 453 25.67 12.75 7.70
C LYS A 453 24.81 13.40 6.64
N LEU A 454 24.94 14.71 6.42
CA LEU A 454 24.11 15.49 5.49
C LEU A 454 24.72 15.64 4.11
N ASN A 455 26.05 15.72 4.02
CA ASN A 455 26.72 15.87 2.74
C ASN A 455 26.74 14.54 1.97
N THR A 456 25.72 14.36 1.13
CA THR A 456 25.56 13.22 0.21
C THR A 456 26.10 13.51 -1.20
N ASN A 457 26.83 14.63 -1.35
CA ASN A 457 27.32 15.19 -2.62
C ASN A 457 26.24 15.45 -3.67
N VAL A 458 24.98 15.66 -3.25
CA VAL A 458 23.97 16.26 -4.12
C VAL A 458 24.19 17.77 -4.21
N ASP A 459 23.67 18.46 -5.22
CA ASP A 459 23.82 19.92 -5.33
C ASP A 459 22.96 20.69 -4.32
N TYR A 460 21.75 20.18 -4.05
CA TYR A 460 20.80 20.84 -3.17
C TYR A 460 20.07 19.87 -2.24
N LEU A 461 19.88 20.30 -0.99
CA LEU A 461 18.95 19.70 -0.03
C LEU A 461 17.66 20.53 0.01
N LEU A 462 16.53 19.86 0.06
CA LEU A 462 15.21 20.50 0.09
C LEU A 462 14.41 20.03 1.30
N ILE A 463 13.88 20.98 2.06
CA ILE A 463 12.76 20.73 2.98
C ILE A 463 11.47 20.99 2.22
N ASN A 464 10.63 19.97 2.12
CA ASN A 464 9.34 20.03 1.46
C ASN A 464 8.21 19.84 2.48
N ASP A 465 7.57 20.95 2.84
CA ASP A 465 6.42 21.03 3.75
C ASP A 465 5.13 21.40 2.98
N ILE A 466 5.07 21.21 1.65
CA ILE A 466 3.86 21.44 0.86
C ILE A 466 2.69 20.64 1.45
N ASN A 467 1.55 21.30 1.66
CA ASN A 467 0.35 20.62 2.11
C ASN A 467 -0.14 19.61 1.06
N SER A 468 -0.31 18.36 1.47
CA SER A 468 -0.73 17.28 0.56
C SER A 468 -2.25 17.29 0.34
N SER A 469 -2.73 18.21 -0.49
CA SER A 469 -4.12 18.28 -0.96
C SER A 469 -4.19 18.39 -2.49
N LEU A 470 -5.38 18.14 -3.05
CA LEU A 470 -5.62 18.38 -4.48
C LEU A 470 -5.51 19.88 -4.82
N ASP A 471 -5.80 20.79 -3.89
CA ASP A 471 -5.58 22.23 -4.08
C ASP A 471 -4.11 22.59 -4.30
N ALA A 472 -3.17 21.75 -3.85
CA ALA A 472 -1.76 21.96 -4.15
C ALA A 472 -1.38 21.50 -5.57
N VAL A 473 -2.25 20.74 -6.25
CA VAL A 473 -2.00 20.20 -7.60
C VAL A 473 -2.77 20.96 -8.67
N PHE A 474 -4.00 21.39 -8.37
CA PHE A 474 -4.93 22.02 -9.29
C PHE A 474 -5.17 23.48 -8.90
N ASP A 475 -5.43 24.32 -9.89
CA ASP A 475 -5.74 25.73 -9.67
C ASP A 475 -7.04 25.89 -8.89
N GLU A 476 -7.07 26.84 -7.95
CA GLU A 476 -8.23 27.09 -7.07
C GLU A 476 -9.54 27.31 -7.86
N GLU A 477 -9.47 28.01 -8.99
CA GLU A 477 -10.61 28.28 -9.88
C GLU A 477 -11.24 27.00 -10.48
N THR A 478 -10.47 25.92 -10.50
CA THR A 478 -10.89 24.61 -11.01
C THR A 478 -11.35 23.67 -9.92
N MET A 479 -11.32 24.07 -8.65
CA MET A 479 -11.71 23.24 -7.50
C MET A 479 -13.10 23.60 -6.99
N ALA A 480 -13.88 22.59 -6.60
CA ALA A 480 -15.20 22.76 -5.99
C ALA A 480 -15.41 21.80 -4.82
N ASP A 481 -16.25 22.22 -3.87
CA ASP A 481 -16.74 21.36 -2.80
C ASP A 481 -17.87 20.47 -3.32
N PHE A 482 -17.82 19.19 -2.95
CA PHE A 482 -18.78 18.18 -3.38
C PHE A 482 -19.28 17.38 -2.17
N SER A 483 -20.60 17.32 -2.00
CA SER A 483 -21.24 16.56 -0.95
C SER A 483 -22.17 15.51 -1.53
N ILE A 484 -22.14 14.30 -0.97
CA ILE A 484 -23.07 13.22 -1.33
C ILE A 484 -23.70 12.61 -0.09
N VAL A 485 -25.01 12.35 -0.15
CA VAL A 485 -25.78 11.73 0.93
C VAL A 485 -26.31 10.38 0.47
N GLU A 486 -25.89 9.29 1.13
CA GLU A 486 -26.21 7.92 0.72
C GLU A 486 -26.73 7.11 1.91
N LYS A 487 -27.89 6.45 1.75
CA LYS A 487 -28.60 5.79 2.87
C LYS A 487 -27.88 4.55 3.36
N GLU A 488 -27.18 3.86 2.46
CA GLU A 488 -26.40 2.66 2.66
C GLU A 488 -25.33 2.86 3.74
N LEU A 489 -24.80 4.08 3.86
CA LEU A 489 -23.78 4.47 4.84
C LEU A 489 -24.26 4.36 6.29
N ASN A 490 -25.57 4.38 6.55
CA ASN A 490 -26.10 4.18 7.91
C ASN A 490 -25.70 2.81 8.51
N THR A 491 -25.47 1.81 7.68
CA THR A 491 -25.04 0.47 8.13
C THR A 491 -23.58 0.45 8.60
N TYR A 492 -22.81 1.48 8.24
CA TYR A 492 -21.37 1.58 8.47
C TYR A 492 -21.02 2.68 9.49
N LEU A 493 -22.00 3.15 10.29
CA LEU A 493 -21.75 4.16 11.32
C LEU A 493 -20.68 3.70 12.31
N ASN A 494 -19.67 4.54 12.51
CA ASN A 494 -18.46 4.31 13.30
C ASN A 494 -17.50 3.26 12.71
N GLU A 495 -17.68 2.88 11.44
CA GLU A 495 -16.72 2.07 10.70
C GLU A 495 -15.92 2.95 9.73
N GLU A 496 -14.72 2.48 9.38
CA GLU A 496 -13.92 3.04 8.31
C GLU A 496 -14.40 2.53 6.95
N ILE A 497 -14.48 3.41 5.96
CA ILE A 497 -14.70 3.08 4.55
C ILE A 497 -13.56 3.65 3.70
N LEU A 498 -13.32 3.03 2.55
CA LEU A 498 -12.46 3.58 1.51
C LEU A 498 -13.32 4.27 0.44
N VAL A 499 -13.12 5.57 0.26
CA VAL A 499 -13.66 6.35 -0.85
C VAL A 499 -12.58 6.53 -1.90
N SER A 500 -12.87 6.13 -3.14
CA SER A 500 -11.98 6.32 -4.30
C SER A 500 -12.71 7.09 -5.39
N VAL A 501 -12.08 8.13 -5.93
CA VAL A 501 -12.61 8.94 -7.04
C VAL A 501 -11.73 8.73 -8.27
N PHE A 502 -12.34 8.48 -9.42
CA PHE A 502 -11.68 8.23 -10.70
C PHE A 502 -12.23 9.17 -11.76
N TYR A 503 -11.38 9.66 -12.68
CA TYR A 503 -11.87 10.35 -13.87
C TYR A 503 -12.82 9.44 -14.66
N LYS A 504 -13.95 9.98 -15.11
CA LYS A 504 -14.97 9.20 -15.82
C LYS A 504 -14.43 8.52 -17.07
N GLU A 505 -13.67 9.26 -17.88
CA GLU A 505 -13.09 8.74 -19.12
C GLU A 505 -12.13 7.56 -18.86
N GLU A 506 -11.25 7.71 -17.86
CA GLU A 506 -10.30 6.65 -17.48
C GLU A 506 -11.01 5.41 -16.95
N TYR A 507 -12.02 5.59 -16.10
CA TYR A 507 -12.79 4.48 -15.53
C TYR A 507 -13.70 3.81 -16.55
N ALA A 508 -14.22 4.55 -17.53
CA ALA A 508 -14.95 3.97 -18.65
C ALA A 508 -14.06 3.02 -19.46
N LYS A 509 -12.79 3.41 -19.70
CA LYS A 509 -11.80 2.65 -20.46
C LYS A 509 -11.20 1.47 -19.69
N TYR A 510 -10.77 1.68 -18.45
CA TYR A 510 -9.98 0.69 -17.69
C TYR A 510 -10.70 0.09 -16.47
N LYS A 511 -11.90 0.59 -16.11
CA LYS A 511 -12.69 0.12 -14.97
C LYS A 511 -11.85 0.09 -13.69
N SER A 512 -11.84 -1.04 -12.99
CA SER A 512 -11.05 -1.20 -11.77
C SER A 512 -9.54 -1.08 -12.00
N ALA A 513 -9.01 -1.12 -13.24
CA ALA A 513 -7.59 -0.92 -13.50
C ALA A 513 -7.18 0.57 -13.52
N SER A 514 -8.12 1.53 -13.49
CA SER A 514 -7.79 2.96 -13.42
C SER A 514 -7.10 3.33 -12.10
N VAL A 515 -6.22 4.33 -12.16
CA VAL A 515 -5.62 4.96 -10.98
C VAL A 515 -6.58 6.06 -10.48
N PRO A 516 -6.95 6.09 -9.19
CA PRO A 516 -7.82 7.15 -8.68
C PRO A 516 -7.11 8.51 -8.68
N ILE A 517 -7.88 9.59 -8.80
CA ILE A 517 -7.42 10.97 -8.53
C ILE A 517 -7.40 11.25 -7.02
N LEU A 518 -8.24 10.55 -6.25
CA LEU A 518 -8.32 10.70 -4.80
C LEU A 518 -8.65 9.34 -4.17
N ASN A 519 -7.95 9.00 -3.09
CA ASN A 519 -8.45 8.07 -2.09
C ASN A 519 -8.57 8.76 -0.74
N LYS A 520 -9.58 8.37 0.05
CA LYS A 520 -9.72 8.73 1.46
C LYS A 520 -10.22 7.54 2.27
N ILE A 521 -9.59 7.28 3.40
CA ILE A 521 -10.16 6.43 4.45
C ILE A 521 -10.95 7.33 5.40
N ILE A 522 -12.27 7.11 5.46
CA ILE A 522 -13.19 7.97 6.21
C ILE A 522 -13.87 7.14 7.30
N ASN A 523 -13.85 7.63 8.54
CA ASN A 523 -14.70 7.10 9.60
C ASN A 523 -16.11 7.71 9.48
N ILE A 524 -17.11 6.86 9.27
CA ILE A 524 -18.48 7.29 8.97
C ILE A 524 -19.20 7.72 10.25
N THR A 525 -19.38 9.02 10.42
CA THR A 525 -20.16 9.60 11.52
C THR A 525 -21.58 10.02 11.11
N SER A 526 -21.81 10.11 9.80
CA SER A 526 -23.10 10.47 9.22
C SER A 526 -23.26 9.81 7.84
N LYS A 527 -24.44 9.95 7.24
CA LYS A 527 -24.75 9.50 5.87
C LYS A 527 -24.21 10.45 4.77
N GLN A 528 -23.51 11.51 5.14
CA GLN A 528 -22.94 12.48 4.23
C GLN A 528 -21.43 12.32 4.13
N ILE A 529 -20.90 12.42 2.92
CA ILE A 529 -19.46 12.48 2.63
C ILE A 529 -19.20 13.79 1.89
N ASP A 530 -18.24 14.55 2.40
CA ASP A 530 -17.78 15.82 1.82
C ASP A 530 -16.37 15.65 1.24
N LEU A 531 -16.19 16.08 0.02
CA LEU A 531 -14.96 16.03 -0.74
C LEU A 531 -14.68 17.40 -1.36
N ARG A 532 -13.41 17.68 -1.64
CA ARG A 532 -12.98 18.82 -2.45
C ARG A 532 -12.25 18.27 -3.66
N LEU A 533 -12.77 18.54 -4.85
CA LEU A 533 -12.38 17.88 -6.10
C LEU A 533 -12.30 18.91 -7.23
N PRO A 534 -11.49 18.68 -8.27
CA PRO A 534 -11.55 19.49 -9.47
C PRO A 534 -12.91 19.36 -10.15
N ILE A 535 -13.38 20.41 -10.80
CA ILE A 535 -14.59 20.42 -11.63
C ILE A 535 -14.44 19.36 -12.72
N GLY A 536 -15.47 18.53 -12.90
CA GLY A 536 -15.46 17.49 -13.92
C GLY A 536 -16.40 16.32 -13.63
N GLU A 537 -16.28 15.29 -14.48
CA GLU A 537 -17.07 14.07 -14.37
C GLU A 537 -16.22 12.92 -13.83
N TYR A 538 -16.76 12.20 -12.84
CA TYR A 538 -16.03 11.15 -12.13
C TYR A 538 -16.88 9.90 -11.89
N TYR A 539 -16.20 8.79 -11.59
CA TYR A 539 -16.79 7.68 -10.85
C TYR A 539 -16.34 7.74 -9.40
N LEU A 540 -17.30 7.64 -8.48
CA LEU A 540 -17.08 7.50 -7.05
C LEU A 540 -17.36 6.04 -6.66
N LYS A 541 -16.37 5.40 -6.02
CA LYS A 541 -16.47 4.04 -5.51
C LYS A 541 -16.23 4.03 -4.00
N ILE A 542 -17.15 3.42 -3.25
CA ILE A 542 -17.04 3.24 -1.80
C ILE A 542 -16.93 1.75 -1.50
N ARG A 543 -15.98 1.38 -0.64
CA ARG A 543 -15.77 0.01 -0.17
C ARG A 543 -15.62 -0.07 1.34
N ASP A 544 -16.06 -1.19 1.91
CA ASP A 544 -15.80 -1.54 3.32
C ASP A 544 -14.40 -2.15 3.51
N VAL A 545 -14.04 -2.45 4.76
CA VAL A 545 -12.77 -3.11 5.11
C VAL A 545 -12.61 -4.53 4.55
N ASN A 546 -13.69 -5.16 4.07
CA ASN A 546 -13.69 -6.51 3.51
C ASN A 546 -13.69 -6.51 1.97
N ASP A 547 -13.49 -5.34 1.34
CA ASP A 547 -13.54 -5.13 -0.12
C ASP A 547 -14.92 -5.32 -0.75
N ASN A 548 -15.99 -5.31 0.04
CA ASN A 548 -17.34 -5.24 -0.49
C ASN A 548 -17.59 -3.82 -1.03
N THR A 549 -18.11 -3.72 -2.25
CA THR A 549 -18.53 -2.43 -2.82
C THR A 549 -19.85 -2.01 -2.20
N ILE A 550 -19.84 -0.88 -1.48
CA ILE A 550 -21.02 -0.23 -0.90
C ILE A 550 -21.73 0.58 -1.98
N LEU A 551 -20.96 1.36 -2.75
CA LEU A 551 -21.46 2.26 -3.78
C LEU A 551 -20.49 2.31 -4.96
N LEU A 552 -21.03 2.37 -6.18
CA LEU A 552 -20.31 2.75 -7.39
C LEU A 552 -21.24 3.61 -8.24
N LYS A 553 -20.89 4.88 -8.45
CA LYS A 553 -21.79 5.86 -9.07
C LYS A 553 -21.02 6.88 -9.89
N GLU A 554 -21.60 7.34 -10.99
CA GLU A 554 -21.13 8.53 -11.70
C GLU A 554 -21.51 9.79 -10.91
N ILE A 555 -20.57 10.71 -10.76
CA ILE A 555 -20.79 12.00 -10.11
C ILE A 555 -20.30 13.11 -11.04
N ILE A 556 -20.94 14.26 -10.93
CA ILE A 556 -20.53 15.50 -11.59
C ILE A 556 -20.17 16.48 -10.48
N VAL A 557 -19.00 17.08 -10.59
CA VAL A 557 -18.53 18.15 -9.71
C VAL A 557 -18.52 19.41 -10.54
N ASP A 558 -19.33 20.38 -10.14
CA ASP A 558 -19.50 21.67 -10.79
C ASP A 558 -19.46 22.81 -9.76
N ASN A 559 -19.23 24.03 -10.24
CA ASN A 559 -19.34 25.24 -9.43
C ASN A 559 -20.82 25.54 -9.18
N LEU A 560 -21.52 24.71 -8.43
CA LEU A 560 -22.84 25.07 -7.92
C LEU A 560 -22.64 26.05 -6.76
N GLN A 561 -22.91 27.33 -7.05
CA GLN A 561 -23.23 28.36 -6.06
C GLN A 561 -24.53 28.01 -5.33
#